data_AF-A0A6G3SYN0-F1
#
_entry.id   AF-A0A6G3SYN0-F1
#
_cell.length_a   1.000
_cell.length_b   1.000
_cell.length_c   1.000
_cell.angle_alpha   90.00
_cell.angle_beta   90.00
_cell.angle_gamma   90.00
#
_symmetry.space_group_name_H-M   'P 1'
#
loop_
_entity.id
_entity.type
_entity.pdbx_description
1 polymer ?
#
loop_
_entity_poly.entity_id
_entity_poly.type
_entity_poly.pdbx_seq_one_letter_code
_entity_poly.pdbx_strand_id
1 'polypeptide(L)'
;MKLLAALFGRRARLRWLHLIIGGALLMPYFLVGAVLVGMVGGGALFSSVPAQFAAFAVALPLAAVSGFFPLVRPLSVAAARALCGIPPGLLADGPARTRQARVRTAGWFTLHLALGGIISGATLTLPPFAVAVAALPFFAGLRTTWLLDGPEMLRGTWALALAPFAGLAMLLALALVAAA
;
A
#
# COMPACT_ATOMS: atom_id res chain seq x y z
N MET A 1 24.28 -10.60 6.13
CA MET A 1 24.48 -9.87 4.86
C MET A 1 23.48 -10.25 3.77
N LYS A 2 23.19 -11.53 3.50
CA LYS A 2 22.20 -11.96 2.47
C LYS A 2 20.77 -11.43 2.71
N LEU A 3 20.30 -11.37 3.96
CA LEU A 3 18.97 -10.84 4.31
C LEU A 3 18.85 -9.33 4.06
N LEU A 4 19.86 -8.55 4.44
CA LEU A 4 19.89 -7.11 4.19
C LEU A 4 19.99 -6.80 2.68
N ALA A 5 20.75 -7.61 1.94
CA ALA A 5 20.80 -7.50 0.47
C ALA A 5 19.49 -7.93 -0.20
N ALA A 6 18.74 -8.86 0.38
CA ALA A 6 17.41 -9.24 -0.09
C ALA A 6 16.37 -8.13 0.17
N LEU A 7 16.47 -7.44 1.31
CA LEU A 7 15.56 -6.36 1.71
C LEU A 7 15.85 -5.01 1.06
N PHE A 8 17.13 -4.65 0.94
CA PHE A 8 17.58 -3.34 0.44
C PHE A 8 18.26 -3.41 -0.93
N GLY A 9 18.30 -4.59 -1.55
CA GLY A 9 18.90 -4.78 -2.86
C GLY A 9 18.13 -4.06 -3.97
N ARG A 10 18.78 -3.92 -5.14
CA ARG A 10 18.20 -3.30 -6.34
C ARG A 10 16.84 -3.91 -6.72
N ARG A 11 16.69 -5.24 -6.60
CA ARG A 11 15.43 -5.94 -6.93
C ARG A 11 14.28 -5.56 -5.99
N ALA A 12 14.52 -5.52 -4.68
CA ALA A 12 13.51 -5.11 -3.70
C ALA A 12 13.05 -3.67 -3.93
N ARG A 13 13.99 -2.75 -4.20
CA ARG A 13 13.68 -1.35 -4.51
C ARG A 13 12.81 -1.20 -5.75
N LEU A 14 13.06 -1.99 -6.81
CA LEU A 14 12.27 -1.92 -8.03
C LEU A 14 10.88 -2.54 -7.87
N ARG A 15 10.73 -3.63 -7.10
CA ARG A 15 9.42 -4.21 -6.74
C ARG A 15 8.59 -3.26 -5.89
N TRP A 16 9.22 -2.63 -4.90
CA TRP A 16 8.59 -1.58 -4.11
C TRP A 16 8.14 -0.41 -4.98
N LEU A 17 8.97 0.06 -5.91
CA LEU A 17 8.60 1.10 -6.87
C LEU A 17 7.41 0.67 -7.74
N HIS A 18 7.37 -0.58 -8.18
CA HIS A 18 6.23 -1.13 -8.92
C HIS A 18 4.94 -1.00 -8.11
N LEU A 19 4.95 -1.39 -6.83
CA LEU A 19 3.81 -1.24 -5.93
C LEU A 19 3.43 0.23 -5.71
N ILE A 20 4.41 1.13 -5.58
CA ILE A 20 4.14 2.58 -5.46
C ILE A 20 3.41 3.12 -6.69
N ILE A 21 3.84 2.72 -7.88
CA ILE A 21 3.18 3.12 -9.13
C ILE A 21 1.74 2.62 -9.15
N GLY A 22 1.49 1.38 -8.71
CA GLY A 22 0.13 0.85 -8.55
C GLY A 22 -0.73 1.69 -7.61
N GLY A 23 -0.18 2.12 -6.47
CA GLY A 23 -0.89 2.99 -5.53
C GLY A 23 -1.15 4.40 -6.08
N ALA A 24 -0.19 4.96 -6.81
CA ALA A 24 -0.38 6.25 -7.49
C ALA A 24 -1.49 6.18 -8.55
N LEU A 25 -1.54 5.09 -9.32
CA LEU A 25 -2.59 4.85 -10.32
C LEU A 25 -3.96 4.62 -9.68
N LEU A 26 -4.03 4.15 -8.43
CA LEU A 26 -5.29 3.95 -7.71
C LEU A 26 -5.94 5.28 -7.27
N MET A 27 -5.13 6.33 -7.03
CA MET A 27 -5.62 7.61 -6.49
C MET A 27 -6.84 8.22 -7.17
N PRO A 28 -6.92 8.36 -8.52
CA PRO A 28 -8.10 8.94 -9.16
C PRO A 28 -9.38 8.13 -8.85
N TYR A 29 -9.29 6.80 -8.78
CA TYR A 29 -10.43 5.95 -8.43
C TYR A 29 -10.81 6.08 -6.95
N PHE A 30 -9.80 6.18 -6.07
CA PHE A 30 -10.01 6.39 -4.64
C PHE A 30 -10.69 7.74 -4.36
N LEU A 31 -10.32 8.81 -5.07
CA LEU A 31 -10.97 10.12 -4.93
C LEU A 31 -12.45 10.07 -5.34
N VAL A 32 -12.79 9.33 -6.40
CA VAL A 32 -14.20 9.11 -6.76
C VAL A 32 -14.92 8.33 -5.66
N GLY A 33 -14.33 7.25 -5.16
CA GLY A 33 -14.89 6.47 -4.04
C GLY A 33 -15.08 7.31 -2.78
N ALA A 34 -14.13 8.20 -2.49
CA ALA A 34 -14.17 9.14 -1.36
C ALA A 34 -15.34 10.11 -1.46
N VAL A 35 -15.61 10.67 -2.64
CA VAL A 35 -16.78 11.53 -2.88
C VAL A 35 -18.07 10.75 -2.67
N LEU A 36 -18.19 9.57 -3.26
CA LEU A 36 -19.40 8.74 -3.15
C LEU A 36 -19.68 8.33 -1.69
N VAL A 37 -18.66 7.88 -0.96
CA VAL A 37 -18.80 7.53 0.47
C VAL A 37 -19.08 8.78 1.32
N GLY A 38 -18.44 9.91 1.02
CA GLY A 38 -18.66 11.18 1.70
C GLY A 38 -20.09 11.70 1.58
N MET A 39 -20.72 11.53 0.42
CA MET A 39 -22.13 11.89 0.18
C MET A 39 -23.10 11.08 1.05
N VAL A 40 -22.76 9.82 1.37
CA VAL A 40 -23.62 8.93 2.17
C VAL A 40 -23.32 9.05 3.67
N GLY A 41 -22.05 9.30 4.03
CA GLY A 41 -21.55 9.24 5.40
C GLY A 41 -21.29 10.57 6.11
N GLY A 42 -21.71 11.70 5.54
CA GLY A 42 -21.62 13.01 6.21
C GLY A 42 -20.20 13.60 6.33
N GLY A 43 -19.27 13.25 5.43
CA GLY A 43 -17.97 13.93 5.29
C GLY A 43 -16.82 13.46 6.19
N ALA A 44 -17.01 12.47 7.07
CA ALA A 44 -15.99 11.97 7.99
C ALA A 44 -15.01 10.93 7.36
N LEU A 45 -14.61 11.10 6.10
CA LEU A 45 -13.78 10.12 5.39
C LEU A 45 -12.41 9.90 6.06
N PHE A 46 -11.69 10.99 6.33
CA PHE A 46 -10.32 10.91 6.84
C PHE A 46 -10.23 10.59 8.34
N SER A 47 -11.34 10.70 9.07
CA SER A 47 -11.44 10.36 10.49
C SER A 47 -12.01 8.96 10.74
N SER A 48 -12.58 8.30 9.73
CA SER A 48 -13.20 6.98 9.85
C SER A 48 -12.46 5.92 9.04
N VAL A 49 -11.79 5.00 9.73
CA VAL A 49 -11.15 3.84 9.10
C VAL A 49 -12.14 3.03 8.24
N PRO A 50 -13.37 2.73 8.72
CA PRO A 50 -14.38 2.08 7.88
C PRO A 50 -14.71 2.86 6.60
N ALA A 51 -14.78 4.19 6.65
CA ALA A 51 -15.07 5.02 5.49
C ALA A 51 -13.92 5.01 4.46
N GLN A 52 -12.67 4.99 4.92
CA GLN A 52 -11.50 4.85 4.04
C GLN A 52 -11.50 3.50 3.32
N PHE A 53 -11.78 2.40 4.04
CA PHE A 53 -11.89 1.08 3.44
C PHE A 53 -13.10 0.96 2.50
N ALA A 54 -14.21 1.61 2.80
CA ALA A 54 -15.36 1.68 1.89
C ALA A 54 -15.00 2.42 0.59
N ALA A 55 -14.33 3.57 0.67
CA ALA A 55 -13.88 4.32 -0.51
C ALA A 55 -12.88 3.51 -1.35
N PHE A 56 -11.97 2.80 -0.69
CA PHE A 56 -11.06 1.86 -1.34
C PHE A 56 -11.81 0.72 -2.03
N ALA A 57 -12.81 0.11 -1.38
CA ALA A 57 -13.63 -0.95 -1.96
C ALA A 57 -14.41 -0.46 -3.19
N VAL A 58 -14.95 0.77 -3.16
CA VAL A 58 -15.63 1.40 -4.31
C VAL A 58 -14.66 1.70 -5.46
N ALA A 59 -13.40 2.01 -5.17
CA ALA A 59 -12.39 2.28 -6.19
C ALA A 59 -12.02 1.04 -7.02
N LEU A 60 -12.07 -0.17 -6.43
CA LEU A 60 -11.61 -1.40 -7.11
C LEU A 60 -12.46 -1.78 -8.34
N PRO A 61 -13.81 -1.76 -8.31
CA PRO A 61 -14.62 -1.97 -9.50
C PRO A 61 -14.32 -0.95 -10.61
N LEU A 62 -14.13 0.32 -10.25
CA LEU A 62 -13.81 1.38 -11.23
C LEU A 62 -12.46 1.12 -11.90
N ALA A 63 -11.46 0.73 -11.11
CA ALA A 63 -10.16 0.30 -11.59
C ALA A 63 -10.27 -0.96 -12.49
N ALA A 64 -11.09 -1.93 -12.13
CA ALA A 64 -11.31 -3.14 -12.92
C ALA A 64 -11.90 -2.83 -14.29
N VAL A 65 -12.85 -1.88 -14.37
CA VAL A 65 -13.42 -1.42 -15.65
C VAL A 65 -12.33 -0.81 -16.54
N SER A 66 -11.44 0.01 -15.98
CA SER A 66 -10.32 0.59 -16.75
C SER A 66 -9.35 -0.48 -17.27
N GLY A 67 -9.22 -1.60 -16.55
CA GLY A 67 -8.38 -2.74 -16.92
C GLY A 67 -8.78 -3.46 -18.21
N PHE A 68 -10.00 -3.21 -18.73
CA PHE A 68 -10.46 -3.73 -20.01
C PHE A 68 -9.93 -2.96 -21.22
N PHE A 69 -9.28 -1.81 -21.00
CA PHE A 69 -8.73 -0.98 -22.06
C PHE A 69 -7.51 -1.66 -22.71
N PRO A 70 -7.43 -1.73 -24.05
CA PRO A 70 -6.42 -2.54 -24.75
C PRO A 70 -4.97 -2.17 -24.41
N LEU A 71 -4.70 -0.91 -24.05
CA LEU A 71 -3.38 -0.39 -23.70
C LEU A 71 -2.94 -0.74 -22.27
N VAL A 72 -3.84 -1.18 -21.39
CA VAL A 72 -3.47 -1.54 -20.00
C VAL A 72 -2.54 -2.74 -19.97
N ARG A 73 -2.78 -3.73 -20.83
CA ARG A 73 -1.95 -4.94 -20.89
C ARG A 73 -0.48 -4.64 -21.27
N PRO A 74 -0.18 -3.99 -22.41
CA PRO A 74 1.21 -3.71 -22.77
C PRO A 74 1.91 -2.79 -21.75
N LEU A 75 1.20 -1.79 -21.20
CA LEU A 75 1.77 -0.91 -20.17
C LEU A 75 2.11 -1.67 -18.88
N SER A 76 1.19 -2.49 -18.39
CA SER A 76 1.41 -3.32 -17.19
C SER A 76 2.55 -4.30 -17.37
N VAL A 77 2.64 -4.93 -18.55
CA VAL A 77 3.71 -5.88 -18.89
C VAL A 77 5.06 -5.17 -19.01
N ALA A 78 5.11 -3.98 -19.62
CA ALA A 78 6.32 -3.17 -19.69
C ALA A 78 6.81 -2.78 -18.29
N ALA A 79 5.91 -2.30 -17.43
CA ALA A 79 6.23 -1.96 -16.04
C ALA A 79 6.72 -3.18 -15.26
N ALA A 80 6.03 -4.32 -15.37
CA ALA A 80 6.42 -5.56 -14.69
C ALA A 80 7.79 -6.07 -15.18
N ARG A 81 8.11 -5.97 -16.47
CA ARG A 81 9.44 -6.36 -16.98
C ARG A 81 10.54 -5.42 -16.48
N ALA A 82 10.33 -4.12 -16.57
CA ALA A 82 11.33 -3.13 -16.18
C ALA A 82 11.62 -3.17 -14.67
N LEU A 83 10.58 -3.40 -13.84
CA LEU A 83 10.68 -3.26 -12.39
C LEU A 83 10.78 -4.59 -11.65
N CYS A 84 10.15 -5.65 -12.14
CA CYS A 84 10.22 -6.97 -11.50
C CYS A 84 11.31 -7.87 -12.10
N GLY A 85 12.02 -7.43 -13.15
CA GLY A 85 13.14 -8.16 -13.75
C GLY A 85 12.71 -9.43 -14.48
N ILE A 86 11.52 -9.44 -15.07
CA ILE A 86 10.95 -10.60 -15.76
C ILE A 86 11.60 -10.73 -17.16
N PRO A 87 12.17 -11.90 -17.51
CA PRO A 87 12.75 -12.14 -18.84
C PRO A 87 11.77 -11.86 -20.00
N PRO A 88 12.28 -11.38 -21.15
CA PRO A 88 11.47 -11.22 -22.35
C PRO A 88 10.89 -12.58 -22.80
N GLY A 89 9.67 -12.57 -23.35
CA GLY A 89 8.99 -13.78 -23.84
C GLY A 89 8.15 -14.55 -22.80
N LEU A 90 8.29 -14.27 -21.50
CA LEU A 90 7.46 -14.90 -20.46
C LEU A 90 6.08 -14.25 -20.29
N LEU A 91 5.94 -13.00 -20.73
CA LEU A 91 4.69 -12.26 -20.69
C LEU A 91 4.20 -12.04 -22.11
N ALA A 92 2.88 -12.11 -22.28
CA ALA A 92 2.25 -11.87 -23.56
C ALA A 92 1.99 -10.37 -23.74
N ASP A 93 2.69 -9.78 -24.70
CA ASP A 93 2.83 -8.34 -24.89
C ASP A 93 1.71 -7.71 -25.74
N GLY A 94 1.06 -8.53 -26.57
CA GLY A 94 0.00 -8.07 -27.45
C GLY A 94 -1.30 -7.73 -26.71
N PRO A 95 -2.17 -6.88 -27.30
CA PRO A 95 -3.50 -6.60 -26.76
C PRO A 95 -4.29 -7.88 -26.46
N ALA A 96 -5.10 -7.87 -25.42
CA ALA A 96 -5.96 -8.99 -25.09
C ALA A 96 -7.09 -9.14 -26.13
N ARG A 97 -6.92 -10.04 -27.11
CA ARG A 97 -7.89 -10.26 -28.20
C ARG A 97 -9.09 -11.12 -27.80
N THR A 98 -8.96 -11.95 -26.76
CA THR A 98 -10.05 -12.82 -26.26
C THR A 98 -10.67 -12.25 -24.98
N ARG A 99 -11.97 -12.53 -24.73
CA ARG A 99 -12.65 -12.12 -23.48
C ARG A 99 -11.93 -12.63 -22.23
N GLN A 100 -11.47 -13.89 -22.26
CA GLN A 100 -10.72 -14.48 -21.15
C GLN A 100 -9.40 -13.73 -20.88
N ALA A 101 -8.66 -13.35 -21.92
CA ALA A 101 -7.43 -12.58 -21.76
C ALA A 101 -7.71 -11.17 -21.20
N ARG A 102 -8.84 -10.56 -21.56
CA ARG A 102 -9.25 -9.24 -21.05
C ARG A 102 -9.59 -9.30 -19.57
N VAL A 103 -10.38 -10.28 -19.14
CA VAL A 103 -10.72 -10.48 -17.71
C VAL A 103 -9.46 -10.75 -16.89
N ARG A 104 -8.53 -11.59 -17.38
CA ARG A 104 -7.27 -11.85 -16.69
C ARG A 104 -6.40 -10.60 -16.57
N THR A 105 -6.36 -9.77 -17.62
CA THR A 105 -5.65 -8.48 -17.59
C THR A 105 -6.27 -7.53 -16.58
N ALA A 106 -7.60 -7.37 -16.62
CA ALA A 106 -8.32 -6.51 -15.68
C ALA A 106 -8.13 -6.97 -14.23
N GLY A 107 -8.20 -8.28 -13.97
CA GLY A 107 -7.94 -8.85 -12.64
C GLY A 107 -6.52 -8.58 -12.16
N TRP A 108 -5.52 -8.80 -13.01
CA TRP A 108 -4.12 -8.53 -12.66
C TRP A 108 -3.86 -7.04 -12.41
N PHE A 109 -4.40 -6.17 -13.27
CA PHE A 109 -4.29 -4.71 -13.12
C PHE A 109 -4.95 -4.24 -11.81
N THR A 110 -6.15 -4.73 -11.51
CA THR A 110 -6.86 -4.38 -10.28
C THR A 110 -6.10 -4.87 -9.05
N LEU A 111 -5.52 -6.08 -9.10
CA LEU A 111 -4.70 -6.61 -8.02
C LEU A 111 -3.44 -5.75 -7.80
N HIS A 112 -2.79 -5.33 -8.89
CA HIS A 112 -1.63 -4.44 -8.84
C HIS A 112 -1.98 -3.10 -8.18
N LEU A 113 -3.11 -2.49 -8.57
CA LEU A 113 -3.60 -1.25 -7.97
C LEU A 113 -4.00 -1.44 -6.50
N ALA A 114 -4.69 -2.52 -6.17
CA ALA A 114 -5.13 -2.82 -4.81
C ALA A 114 -3.96 -2.99 -3.85
N LEU A 115 -3.03 -3.90 -4.18
CA LEU A 115 -1.82 -4.12 -3.38
C LEU A 115 -0.93 -2.87 -3.37
N GLY A 116 -0.80 -2.21 -4.53
CA GLY A 116 -0.05 -0.97 -4.64
C GLY A 116 -0.60 0.15 -3.75
N GLY A 117 -1.92 0.29 -3.67
CA GLY A 117 -2.60 1.25 -2.80
C GLY A 117 -2.33 0.97 -1.31
N ILE A 118 -2.47 -0.29 -0.88
CA ILE A 118 -2.20 -0.69 0.51
C ILE A 118 -0.74 -0.43 0.88
N ILE A 119 0.20 -0.87 0.04
CA ILE A 119 1.63 -0.73 0.32
C ILE A 119 2.08 0.72 0.23
N SER A 120 1.56 1.51 -0.71
CA SER A 120 1.86 2.95 -0.78
C SER A 120 1.33 3.69 0.43
N GLY A 121 0.09 3.41 0.84
CA GLY A 121 -0.51 3.97 2.05
C GLY A 121 0.31 3.63 3.28
N ALA A 122 0.65 2.34 3.48
CA ALA A 122 1.49 1.89 4.58
C ALA A 122 2.89 2.53 4.52
N THR A 123 3.49 2.69 3.33
CA THR A 123 4.79 3.34 3.16
C THR A 123 4.74 4.82 3.53
N LEU A 124 3.61 5.51 3.31
CA LEU A 124 3.46 6.92 3.68
C LEU A 124 3.18 7.11 5.17
N THR A 125 2.35 6.25 5.77
CA THR A 125 1.86 6.45 7.14
C THR A 125 2.69 5.73 8.20
N LEU A 126 3.16 4.52 7.90
CA LEU A 126 3.82 3.67 8.89
C LEU A 126 5.21 4.18 9.30
N PRO A 127 6.07 4.73 8.42
CA PRO A 127 7.36 5.26 8.84
C PRO A 127 7.29 6.40 9.87
N PRO A 128 6.54 7.50 9.64
CA PRO A 128 6.42 8.55 10.65
C PRO A 128 5.75 8.03 11.93
N PHE A 129 4.78 7.13 11.81
CA PHE A 129 4.15 6.47 12.95
C PHE A 129 5.15 5.63 13.77
N ALA A 130 5.96 4.80 13.11
CA ALA A 130 6.95 3.96 13.77
C ALA A 130 8.05 4.79 14.46
N VAL A 131 8.45 5.92 13.85
CA VAL A 131 9.37 6.87 14.47
C VAL A 131 8.73 7.50 15.71
N ALA A 132 7.47 7.93 15.62
CA ALA A 132 6.74 8.44 16.78
C ALA A 132 6.69 7.38 17.89
N VAL A 133 6.34 6.13 17.56
CA VAL A 133 6.32 5.00 18.51
C VAL A 133 7.67 4.80 19.17
N ALA A 134 8.75 4.76 18.39
CA ALA A 134 10.10 4.59 18.94
C ALA A 134 10.56 5.77 19.80
N ALA A 135 9.99 6.96 19.58
CA ALA A 135 10.32 8.19 20.29
C ALA A 135 9.55 8.39 21.61
N LEU A 136 8.51 7.60 21.90
CA LEU A 136 7.71 7.68 23.14
C LEU A 136 8.53 7.76 24.45
N PRO A 137 9.59 6.95 24.67
CA PRO A 137 10.34 7.02 25.93
C PRO A 137 11.07 8.36 26.11
N PHE A 138 11.39 9.06 25.02
CA PHE A 138 12.20 10.28 25.06
C PHE A 138 11.37 11.56 25.16
N PHE A 139 10.14 11.59 24.63
CA PHE A 139 9.34 12.82 24.55
C PHE A 139 8.04 12.77 25.37
N ALA A 140 7.98 13.57 26.44
CA ALA A 140 6.81 13.65 27.32
C ALA A 140 5.53 14.17 26.62
N GLY A 141 5.66 15.10 25.67
CA GLY A 141 4.52 15.63 24.91
C GLY A 141 3.87 14.59 23.99
N LEU A 142 4.65 13.63 23.48
CA LEU A 142 4.13 12.52 22.67
C LEU A 142 3.32 11.54 23.53
N ARG A 143 3.77 11.35 24.77
CA ARG A 143 3.09 10.53 25.77
C ARG A 143 1.71 11.11 26.10
N THR A 144 1.60 12.43 26.31
CA THR A 144 0.29 13.03 26.65
C THR A 144 -0.75 12.84 25.54
N THR A 145 -0.39 12.95 24.27
CA THR A 145 -1.33 12.71 23.16
C THR A 145 -1.67 11.23 22.99
N TRP A 146 -0.68 10.34 23.10
CA TRP A 146 -0.87 8.90 22.91
C TRP A 146 -1.59 8.20 24.08
N LEU A 147 -1.30 8.62 25.31
CA LEU A 147 -1.89 8.00 26.51
C LEU A 147 -3.37 8.36 26.69
N LEU A 148 -3.84 9.50 26.15
CA LEU A 148 -5.25 9.91 26.30
C LEU A 148 -6.21 8.97 25.56
N ASP A 149 -5.87 8.51 24.34
CA ASP A 149 -6.76 7.69 23.50
C ASP A 149 -6.34 6.21 23.39
N GLY A 150 -5.18 5.83 23.95
CA GLY A 150 -4.64 4.47 23.85
C GLY A 150 -5.20 3.48 24.89
N PRO A 151 -5.27 2.16 24.57
CA PRO A 151 -5.63 1.10 25.52
C PRO A 151 -4.79 1.16 26.81
N GLU A 152 -5.43 0.96 27.97
CA GLU A 152 -4.74 1.05 29.28
C GLU A 152 -3.51 0.14 29.39
N MET A 153 -3.57 -1.04 28.76
CA MET A 153 -2.47 -2.00 28.74
C MET A 153 -1.18 -1.43 28.12
N LEU A 154 -1.30 -0.48 27.19
CA LEU A 154 -0.16 0.17 26.52
C LEU A 154 0.41 1.37 27.31
N ARG A 155 -0.17 1.71 28.47
CA ARG A 155 0.30 2.80 29.35
C ARG A 155 1.36 2.35 30.37
N GLY A 156 1.59 1.05 30.48
CA GLY A 156 2.57 0.49 31.43
C GLY A 156 4.02 0.87 31.09
N THR A 157 4.89 0.92 32.10
CA THR A 157 6.33 1.19 31.93
C THR A 157 7.02 0.16 31.03
N TRP A 158 6.55 -1.08 31.01
CA TRP A 158 7.01 -2.13 30.10
C TRP A 158 6.71 -1.81 28.62
N ALA A 159 5.57 -1.17 28.32
CA ALA A 159 5.21 -0.78 26.97
C ALA A 159 6.11 0.35 26.46
N LEU A 160 6.46 1.31 27.33
CA LEU A 160 7.45 2.35 27.02
C LEU A 160 8.84 1.77 26.77
N ALA A 161 9.25 0.75 27.53
CA ALA A 161 10.52 0.06 27.34
C ALA A 161 10.58 -0.72 26.01
N LEU A 162 9.46 -1.29 25.57
CA LEU A 162 9.37 -2.03 24.30
C LEU A 162 9.10 -1.15 23.07
N ALA A 163 8.71 0.13 23.26
CA ALA A 163 8.30 1.00 22.17
C ALA A 163 9.36 1.19 21.05
N PRO A 164 10.68 1.37 21.35
CA PRO A 164 11.71 1.42 20.31
C PRO A 164 11.79 0.14 19.46
N PHE A 165 11.65 -1.02 20.11
CA PHE A 165 11.68 -2.31 19.42
C PHE A 165 10.42 -2.53 18.58
N ALA A 166 9.26 -2.08 19.06
CA ALA A 166 8.02 -2.13 18.29
C ALA A 166 8.10 -1.25 17.03
N GLY A 167 8.62 -0.02 17.15
CA GLY A 167 8.84 0.85 15.99
C GLY A 167 9.79 0.23 14.96
N LEU A 168 10.91 -0.35 15.41
CA LEU A 168 11.83 -1.05 14.52
C LEU A 168 11.18 -2.27 13.85
N ALA A 169 10.41 -3.05 14.60
CA ALA A 169 9.69 -4.21 14.06
C ALA A 169 8.67 -3.81 12.98
N MET A 170 7.95 -2.70 13.16
CA MET A 170 7.03 -2.16 12.15
C MET A 170 7.76 -1.80 10.84
N LEU A 171 8.91 -1.13 10.94
CA LEU A 171 9.71 -0.76 9.77
C LEU A 171 10.28 -1.99 9.05
N LEU A 172 10.73 -3.00 9.80
CA LEU A 172 11.21 -4.26 9.24
C LEU A 172 10.08 -5.04 8.56
N ALA A 173 8.91 -5.09 9.17
CA ALA A 173 7.73 -5.73 8.58
C ALA A 173 7.33 -5.06 7.27
N LEU A 174 7.30 -3.72 7.23
CA LEU A 174 7.03 -2.97 6.00
C LEU A 174 8.06 -3.26 4.91
N ALA A 175 9.35 -3.25 5.26
CA ALA A 175 10.41 -3.56 4.31
C ALA A 175 10.31 -4.99 3.75
N LEU A 176 9.94 -5.96 4.59
CA LEU A 176 9.73 -7.35 4.17
C LEU A 176 8.55 -7.47 3.20
N VAL A 177 7.41 -6.85 3.51
CA VAL A 177 6.22 -6.90 2.67
C VAL A 177 6.44 -6.16 1.33
N ALA A 178 7.13 -5.02 1.36
CA ALA A 178 7.45 -4.26 0.15
C ALA A 178 8.47 -4.96 -0.77
N ALA A 179 9.32 -5.83 -0.23
CA ALA A 179 10.36 -6.53 -0.97
C ALA A 179 9.93 -7.90 -1.53
N ALA A 180 8.86 -8.48 -1.00
CA ALA A 180 8.32 -9.79 -1.39
C ALA A 180 7.96 -9.84 -2.89
#